data_AF-A0A3A3Z5P8-F1
#
_entry.id   AF-A0A3A3Z5P8-F1
#
_cell.length_a   1.000
_cell.length_b   1.000
_cell.length_c   1.000
_cell.angle_alpha   90.00
_cell.angle_beta   90.00
_cell.angle_gamma   90.00
#
_symmetry.space_group_name_H-M   'P 1'
#
loop_
_entity.id
_entity.type
_entity.pdbx_description
1 polymer ?
#
loop_
_entity_poly.entity_id
_entity_poly.type
_entity_poly.pdbx_seq_one_letter_code
_entity_poly.pdbx_strand_id
1 'polypeptide(L)'
;MRRRRLRWCAVLPVALLLGALVLRSTTQDTYDWVVDEDGPVEWATVLVYLAAALLAVTAVRRMHRAQQRFAVVVWSLLGAAFVGVAVEEVSWGQRALGFDGPQALVQRNRQQEANLHNLLRRPYLHGAYIAVGVYGAGVGRSLLRRIPWTRSRCWYLAPGPQAGWCFGVLAAVYLYYELGEPVAESLIGPHADSLALGLSRLQEVGELCLALGFLLFALAAAREARCRAQRDAPRPMPEASGRPRG
;
A
#
# COMPACT_ATOMS: atom_id res chain seq x y z
N MET A 1 8.43 -14.21 20.39
CA MET A 1 7.29 -13.41 19.88
C MET A 1 7.54 -12.67 18.55
N ARG A 2 8.72 -12.07 18.29
CA ARG A 2 9.04 -11.36 17.02
C ARG A 2 8.88 -12.20 15.73
N ARG A 3 9.24 -13.50 15.78
CA ARG A 3 9.12 -14.43 14.63
C ARG A 3 7.67 -14.78 14.27
N ARG A 4 6.75 -14.87 15.24
CA ARG A 4 5.33 -15.19 14.99
C ARG A 4 4.61 -14.07 14.24
N ARG A 5 4.87 -12.81 14.59
CA ARG A 5 4.27 -11.64 13.91
C ARG A 5 4.78 -11.46 12.47
N LEU A 6 6.02 -11.87 12.18
CA LEU A 6 6.58 -11.81 10.83
C LEU A 6 5.93 -12.81 9.88
N ARG A 7 5.48 -13.97 10.39
CA ARG A 7 4.84 -15.03 9.58
C ARG A 7 3.47 -14.60 9.06
N TRP A 8 2.63 -13.99 9.90
CA TRP A 8 1.28 -13.59 9.49
C TRP A 8 1.27 -12.49 8.43
N CYS A 9 2.16 -11.49 8.52
CA CYS A 9 2.26 -10.44 7.50
C CYS A 9 2.74 -10.96 6.13
N ALA A 10 3.45 -12.09 6.11
CA ALA A 10 3.87 -12.76 4.88
C ALA A 10 2.76 -13.67 4.33
N VAL A 11 2.08 -14.38 5.21
CA VAL A 11 1.02 -15.33 4.86
C VAL A 11 -0.22 -14.61 4.33
N LEU A 12 -0.60 -13.47 4.92
CA LEU A 12 -1.82 -12.76 4.55
C LEU A 12 -1.91 -12.39 3.06
N PRO A 13 -0.96 -11.66 2.45
CA PRO A 13 -1.09 -11.25 1.05
C PRO A 13 -1.08 -12.46 0.10
N VAL A 14 -0.32 -13.51 0.44
CA VAL A 14 -0.33 -14.77 -0.32
C VAL A 14 -1.66 -15.51 -0.16
N ALA A 15 -2.23 -15.54 1.04
CA ALA A 15 -3.53 -16.16 1.30
C ALA A 15 -4.68 -15.41 0.63
N LEU A 16 -4.61 -14.07 0.55
CA LEU A 16 -5.59 -13.27 -0.21
C LEU A 16 -5.55 -13.60 -1.70
N LEU A 17 -4.35 -13.66 -2.30
CA LEU A 17 -4.19 -14.10 -3.69
C LEU A 17 -4.71 -15.52 -3.91
N LEU A 18 -4.29 -16.48 -3.08
CA LEU A 18 -4.74 -17.87 -3.20
C LEU A 18 -6.25 -18.01 -2.99
N GLY A 19 -6.82 -17.26 -2.03
CA GLY A 19 -8.25 -17.22 -1.79
C GLY A 19 -9.02 -16.69 -2.99
N ALA A 20 -8.53 -15.63 -3.63
CA ALA A 20 -9.10 -15.11 -4.87
C ALA A 20 -9.06 -16.14 -6.02
N LEU A 21 -7.95 -16.86 -6.18
CA LEU A 21 -7.81 -17.93 -7.16
C LEU A 21 -8.76 -19.12 -6.89
N VAL A 22 -8.96 -19.47 -5.61
CA VAL A 22 -9.90 -20.53 -5.21
C VAL A 22 -11.34 -20.10 -5.45
N LEU A 23 -11.72 -18.88 -5.06
CA LEU A 23 -13.07 -18.35 -5.31
C LEU A 23 -13.37 -18.35 -6.80
N ARG A 24 -12.43 -17.90 -7.63
CA ARG A 24 -12.61 -17.91 -9.07
C ARG A 24 -12.79 -19.32 -9.64
N SER A 25 -11.98 -20.28 -9.21
CA SER A 25 -12.02 -21.65 -9.76
C SER A 25 -13.24 -22.45 -9.28
N THR A 26 -13.89 -22.02 -8.20
CA THR A 26 -15.04 -22.73 -7.61
C THR A 26 -16.37 -22.03 -7.85
N THR A 27 -16.41 -20.69 -7.82
CA THR A 27 -17.64 -19.89 -7.86
C THR A 27 -17.39 -18.54 -8.54
N GLN A 28 -17.44 -18.52 -9.88
CA GLN A 28 -17.12 -17.32 -10.66
C GLN A 28 -18.02 -16.13 -10.32
N ASP A 29 -19.34 -16.32 -10.18
CA ASP A 29 -20.26 -15.21 -9.83
C ASP A 29 -19.91 -14.55 -8.49
N THR A 30 -19.50 -15.34 -7.50
CA THR A 30 -19.05 -14.83 -6.20
C THR A 30 -17.73 -14.09 -6.33
N TYR A 31 -16.80 -14.62 -7.14
CA TYR A 31 -15.54 -13.93 -7.41
C TYR A 31 -15.80 -12.57 -8.05
N ASP A 32 -16.60 -12.54 -9.11
CA ASP A 32 -16.93 -11.31 -9.84
C ASP A 32 -17.58 -10.29 -8.89
N TRP A 33 -18.55 -10.68 -8.06
CA TRP A 33 -19.14 -9.78 -7.05
C TRP A 33 -18.12 -9.25 -6.01
N VAL A 34 -17.15 -10.07 -5.60
CA VAL A 34 -16.12 -9.67 -4.62
C VAL A 34 -15.16 -8.63 -5.19
N VAL A 35 -14.80 -8.75 -6.47
CA VAL A 35 -13.82 -7.89 -7.16
C VAL A 35 -14.46 -6.91 -8.14
N ASP A 36 -15.78 -6.72 -8.08
CA ASP A 36 -16.46 -5.77 -8.96
C ASP A 36 -16.26 -4.32 -8.50
N GLU A 37 -16.62 -3.38 -9.37
CA GLU A 37 -16.81 -1.98 -9.00
C GLU A 37 -17.86 -1.86 -7.88
N ASP A 38 -17.58 -1.02 -6.88
CA ASP A 38 -18.33 -0.94 -5.60
C ASP A 38 -18.34 -2.25 -4.79
N GLY A 39 -17.47 -3.21 -5.15
CA GLY A 39 -17.36 -4.51 -4.50
C GLY A 39 -16.65 -4.47 -3.13
N PRO A 40 -16.75 -5.55 -2.35
CA PRO A 40 -16.09 -5.67 -1.04
C PRO A 40 -14.59 -5.35 -1.04
N VAL A 41 -13.86 -5.71 -2.12
CA VAL A 41 -12.42 -5.46 -2.21
C VAL A 41 -12.11 -3.97 -2.36
N GLU A 42 -12.82 -3.25 -3.23
CA GLU A 42 -12.67 -1.80 -3.43
C GLU A 42 -12.95 -1.05 -2.12
N TRP A 43 -14.08 -1.34 -1.45
CA TRP A 43 -14.40 -0.74 -0.15
C TRP A 43 -13.36 -1.08 0.93
N ALA A 44 -12.82 -2.31 0.94
CA ALA A 44 -11.73 -2.66 1.84
C ALA A 44 -10.47 -1.84 1.54
N THR A 45 -10.11 -1.66 0.26
CA THR A 45 -8.98 -0.83 -0.18
C THR A 45 -9.13 0.61 0.31
N VAL A 46 -10.31 1.21 0.11
CA VAL A 46 -10.66 2.56 0.62
C VAL A 46 -10.44 2.66 2.13
N LEU A 47 -11.05 1.77 2.90
CA LEU A 47 -10.97 1.79 4.37
C LEU A 47 -9.53 1.62 4.86
N VAL A 48 -8.75 0.74 4.21
CA VAL A 48 -7.35 0.51 4.55
C VAL A 48 -6.49 1.73 4.25
N TYR A 49 -6.68 2.41 3.11
CA TYR A 49 -5.97 3.65 2.80
C TYR A 49 -6.34 4.80 3.75
N LEU A 50 -7.62 4.94 4.12
CA LEU A 50 -8.04 5.91 5.13
C LEU A 50 -7.40 5.62 6.49
N ALA A 51 -7.33 4.36 6.91
CA ALA A 51 -6.62 3.96 8.12
C ALA A 51 -5.11 4.26 8.04
N ALA A 52 -4.49 4.05 6.87
CA ALA A 52 -3.10 4.40 6.62
C ALA A 52 -2.87 5.92 6.69
N ALA A 53 -3.79 6.73 6.17
CA ALA A 53 -3.76 8.19 6.26
C ALA A 53 -3.82 8.69 7.71
N LEU A 54 -4.70 8.11 8.54
CA LEU A 54 -4.78 8.43 9.98
C LEU A 54 -3.48 8.10 10.72
N LEU A 55 -2.85 6.97 10.39
CA LEU A 55 -1.53 6.61 10.92
C LEU A 55 -0.42 7.54 10.42
N ALA A 56 -0.51 8.00 9.16
CA ALA A 56 0.43 8.98 8.62
C ALA A 56 0.34 10.33 9.36
N VAL A 57 -0.88 10.83 9.66
CA VAL A 57 -1.07 12.01 10.51
C VAL A 57 -0.43 11.80 11.89
N THR A 58 -0.60 10.62 12.48
CA THR A 58 0.01 10.27 13.76
C THR A 58 1.54 10.27 13.68
N ALA A 59 2.12 9.75 12.61
CA ALA A 59 3.56 9.76 12.35
C ALA A 59 4.08 11.20 12.18
N VAL A 60 3.41 12.02 11.36
CA VAL A 60 3.73 13.45 11.14
C VAL A 60 3.77 14.22 12.46
N ARG A 61 2.73 14.09 13.30
CA ARG A 61 2.67 14.77 14.61
C ARG A 61 3.85 14.40 15.51
N ARG A 62 4.29 13.13 15.48
CA ARG A 62 5.43 12.65 16.27
C ARG A 62 6.77 13.12 15.70
N MET A 63 6.94 13.03 14.38
CA MET A 63 8.13 13.50 13.66
C MET A 63 8.33 15.01 13.79
N HIS A 64 7.24 15.78 13.79
CA HIS A 64 7.26 17.23 14.01
C HIS A 64 7.78 17.58 15.39
N ARG A 65 7.29 16.92 16.45
CA ARG A 65 7.80 17.11 17.82
C ARG A 65 9.29 16.75 17.94
N ALA A 66 9.74 15.75 17.21
CA ALA A 66 11.14 15.35 17.14
C ALA A 66 11.99 16.21 16.18
N GLN A 67 11.46 17.34 15.67
CA GLN A 67 12.15 18.26 14.75
C GLN A 67 12.65 17.60 13.45
N GLN A 68 12.04 16.49 13.02
CA GLN A 68 12.41 15.75 11.81
C GLN A 68 11.73 16.35 10.57
N ARG A 69 12.08 17.59 10.22
CA ARG A 69 11.43 18.38 9.14
C ARG A 69 11.27 17.63 7.83
N PHE A 70 12.33 16.93 7.39
CA PHE A 70 12.27 16.14 6.14
C PHE A 70 11.26 14.99 6.22
N ALA A 71 11.20 14.29 7.36
CA ALA A 71 10.23 13.20 7.54
C ALA A 71 8.78 13.74 7.59
N VAL A 72 8.57 14.92 8.17
CA VAL A 72 7.27 15.60 8.19
C VAL A 72 6.77 15.87 6.76
N VAL A 73 7.62 16.42 5.89
CA VAL A 73 7.24 16.69 4.49
C VAL A 73 6.88 15.39 3.77
N VAL A 74 7.76 14.39 3.84
CA VAL A 74 7.54 13.08 3.19
C VAL A 74 6.23 12.45 3.64
N TRP A 75 5.96 12.42 4.94
CA TRP A 75 4.77 11.77 5.48
C TRP A 75 3.49 12.58 5.32
N SER A 76 3.58 13.90 5.18
CA SER A 76 2.43 14.74 4.83
C SER A 76 2.01 14.49 3.38
N LEU A 77 2.97 14.43 2.46
CA LEU A 77 2.71 14.08 1.06
C LEU A 77 2.17 12.66 0.93
N LEU A 78 2.76 11.70 1.64
CA LEU A 78 2.28 10.31 1.62
C LEU A 78 0.87 10.17 2.21
N GLY A 79 0.57 10.88 3.31
CA GLY A 79 -0.77 10.92 3.88
C GLY A 79 -1.81 11.53 2.93
N ALA A 80 -1.46 12.61 2.24
CA ALA A 80 -2.31 13.20 1.21
C ALA A 80 -2.53 12.24 0.03
N ALA A 81 -1.47 11.53 -0.41
CA ALA A 81 -1.57 10.52 -1.44
C ALA A 81 -2.50 9.36 -1.04
N PHE A 82 -2.46 8.90 0.21
CA PHE A 82 -3.40 7.86 0.69
C PHE A 82 -4.86 8.31 0.65
N VAL A 83 -5.14 9.56 1.04
CA VAL A 83 -6.50 10.11 0.90
C VAL A 83 -6.88 10.22 -0.57
N GLY A 84 -5.97 10.71 -1.41
CA GLY A 84 -6.17 10.81 -2.86
C GLY A 84 -6.54 9.47 -3.49
N VAL A 85 -5.76 8.41 -3.21
CA VAL A 85 -6.09 7.07 -3.69
C VAL A 85 -7.44 6.61 -3.15
N ALA A 86 -7.70 6.75 -1.84
CA ALA A 86 -8.98 6.31 -1.25
C ALA A 86 -10.21 6.99 -1.87
N VAL A 87 -10.12 8.26 -2.27
CA VAL A 87 -11.24 8.94 -2.94
C VAL A 87 -11.32 8.60 -4.42
N GLU A 88 -10.19 8.36 -5.09
CA GLU A 88 -10.17 7.83 -6.47
C GLU A 88 -10.80 6.44 -6.55
N GLU A 89 -10.59 5.56 -5.57
CA GLU A 89 -11.26 4.25 -5.52
C GLU A 89 -12.80 4.36 -5.48
N VAL A 90 -13.38 5.47 -5.00
CA VAL A 90 -14.85 5.68 -4.96
C VAL A 90 -15.32 6.78 -5.91
N SER A 91 -14.57 7.04 -6.99
CA SER A 91 -14.96 8.05 -7.98
C SER A 91 -15.15 9.44 -7.40
N TRP A 92 -14.32 9.84 -6.44
CA TRP A 92 -14.46 11.08 -5.67
C TRP A 92 -15.82 11.23 -4.98
N GLY A 93 -16.50 10.12 -4.71
CA GLY A 93 -17.86 10.08 -4.17
C GLY A 93 -18.93 10.38 -5.21
N GLN A 94 -18.63 10.42 -6.51
CA GLN A 94 -19.58 10.67 -7.60
C GLN A 94 -20.83 9.79 -7.47
N ARG A 95 -20.63 8.48 -7.29
CA ARG A 95 -21.70 7.49 -7.14
C ARG A 95 -22.47 7.65 -5.82
N ALA A 96 -21.73 7.85 -4.71
CA ALA A 96 -22.31 7.97 -3.37
C ALA A 96 -23.08 9.28 -3.13
N LEU A 97 -22.66 10.38 -3.78
CA LEU A 97 -23.23 11.71 -3.62
C LEU A 97 -24.11 12.12 -4.80
N GLY A 98 -24.18 11.32 -5.87
CA GLY A 98 -25.08 11.49 -7.00
C GLY A 98 -24.82 12.75 -7.83
N PHE A 99 -23.57 13.18 -7.96
CA PHE A 99 -23.20 14.31 -8.84
C PHE A 99 -22.59 13.80 -10.16
N ASP A 100 -22.68 14.58 -11.23
CA ASP A 100 -22.29 14.12 -12.58
C ASP A 100 -20.77 14.06 -12.84
N GLY A 101 -19.94 14.51 -11.89
CA GLY A 101 -18.50 14.65 -12.09
C GLY A 101 -18.10 15.73 -13.12
N PRO A 102 -16.79 16.03 -13.28
CA PRO A 102 -16.33 16.95 -14.30
C PRO A 102 -16.51 16.35 -15.71
N GLN A 103 -17.29 17.01 -16.58
CA GLN A 103 -17.60 16.52 -17.94
C GLN A 103 -16.34 16.17 -18.76
N ALA A 104 -15.23 16.89 -18.57
CA ALA A 104 -13.96 16.62 -19.25
C ALA A 104 -13.30 15.28 -18.87
N LEU A 105 -13.60 14.75 -17.67
CA LEU A 105 -13.13 13.43 -17.20
C LEU A 105 -14.12 12.35 -17.61
N VAL A 106 -15.40 12.58 -17.38
CA VAL A 106 -16.49 11.64 -17.64
C VAL A 106 -16.62 11.29 -19.13
N GLN A 107 -16.47 12.27 -20.03
CA GLN A 107 -16.53 12.04 -21.49
C GLN A 107 -15.32 11.26 -22.03
N ARG A 108 -14.18 11.28 -21.32
CA ARG A 108 -12.96 10.54 -21.70
C ARG A 108 -12.89 9.17 -21.06
N ASN A 109 -13.68 8.92 -20.02
CA ASN A 109 -13.74 7.66 -19.34
C ASN A 109 -14.79 6.74 -19.99
N ARG A 110 -14.38 5.50 -20.33
CA ARG A 110 -15.29 4.50 -20.92
C ARG A 110 -16.41 4.08 -19.96
N GLN A 111 -16.24 4.31 -18.66
CA GLN A 111 -17.19 3.96 -17.61
C GLN A 111 -18.00 5.18 -17.09
N GLN A 112 -17.87 6.36 -17.72
CA GLN A 112 -18.54 7.60 -17.29
C GLN A 112 -18.17 8.06 -15.87
N GLU A 113 -17.00 7.66 -15.35
CA GLU A 113 -16.57 8.01 -14.00
C GLU A 113 -15.51 9.11 -13.98
N ALA A 114 -15.49 9.90 -12.91
CA ALA A 114 -14.49 10.93 -12.63
C ALA A 114 -13.20 10.37 -12.01
N ASN A 115 -12.73 9.21 -12.50
CA ASN A 115 -11.51 8.56 -12.02
C ASN A 115 -10.30 8.81 -12.91
N LEU A 116 -9.23 9.33 -12.32
CA LEU A 116 -7.99 9.67 -13.02
C LEU A 116 -7.22 8.42 -13.42
N HIS A 117 -7.34 7.31 -12.68
CA HIS A 117 -6.73 6.03 -13.04
C HIS A 117 -7.26 5.48 -14.37
N ASN A 118 -8.49 5.85 -14.77
CA ASN A 118 -9.10 5.42 -16.01
C ASN A 118 -8.65 6.24 -17.23
N LEU A 119 -8.11 7.45 -17.01
CA LEU A 119 -7.56 8.32 -18.05
C LEU A 119 -6.06 8.08 -18.32
N LEU A 120 -5.32 7.50 -17.37
CA LEU A 120 -3.91 7.18 -17.56
C LEU A 120 -3.78 5.95 -18.47
N ARG A 121 -2.87 6.00 -19.46
CA ARG A 121 -2.63 4.83 -20.33
C ARG A 121 -2.13 3.67 -19.47
N ARG A 122 -2.82 2.52 -19.58
CA ARG A 122 -2.54 1.24 -18.90
C ARG A 122 -1.06 0.93 -18.65
N PRO A 123 -0.13 1.00 -19.62
CA PRO A 123 1.28 0.65 -19.39
C PRO A 123 2.01 1.57 -18.39
N TYR A 124 1.64 2.85 -18.29
CA TYR A 124 2.30 3.76 -17.34
C TYR A 124 1.87 3.49 -15.90
N LEU A 125 0.59 3.15 -15.68
CA LEU A 125 0.08 2.77 -14.37
C LEU A 125 0.67 1.44 -13.91
N HIS A 126 0.67 0.43 -14.78
CA HIS A 126 1.28 -0.87 -14.47
C HIS A 126 2.76 -0.71 -14.14
N GLY A 127 3.50 0.08 -14.93
CA GLY A 127 4.91 0.39 -14.64
C GLY A 127 5.11 1.07 -13.28
N ALA A 128 4.22 1.99 -12.90
CA ALA A 128 4.25 2.64 -11.59
C ALA A 128 3.99 1.64 -10.45
N TYR A 129 2.97 0.78 -10.58
CA TYR A 129 2.68 -0.27 -9.60
C TYR A 129 3.83 -1.26 -9.45
N ILE A 130 4.46 -1.69 -10.55
CA ILE A 130 5.66 -2.54 -10.52
C ILE A 130 6.80 -1.82 -9.78
N ALA A 131 7.06 -0.55 -10.10
CA ALA A 131 8.13 0.21 -9.46
C ALA A 131 7.91 0.35 -7.94
N VAL A 132 6.68 0.70 -7.53
CA VAL A 132 6.29 0.79 -6.11
C VAL A 132 6.40 -0.57 -5.41
N GLY A 133 5.91 -1.62 -6.06
CA GLY A 133 5.97 -2.99 -5.56
C GLY A 133 7.40 -3.48 -5.37
N VAL A 134 8.27 -3.34 -6.37
CA VAL A 134 9.68 -3.74 -6.29
C VAL A 134 10.43 -2.92 -5.23
N TYR A 135 10.21 -1.60 -5.20
CA TYR A 135 10.80 -0.73 -4.19
C TYR A 135 10.40 -1.17 -2.77
N GLY A 136 9.11 -1.38 -2.54
CA GLY A 136 8.55 -1.75 -1.25
C GLY A 136 8.86 -3.18 -0.81
N ALA A 137 9.05 -4.10 -1.76
CA ALA A 137 9.38 -5.50 -1.49
C ALA A 137 10.73 -5.69 -0.78
N GLY A 138 11.61 -4.69 -0.88
CA GLY A 138 12.87 -4.67 -0.14
C GLY A 138 14.04 -4.09 -0.91
N VAL A 139 13.90 -3.89 -2.22
CA VAL A 139 14.94 -3.26 -3.06
C VAL A 139 15.19 -1.85 -2.57
N GLY A 140 14.13 -1.05 -2.37
CA GLY A 140 14.23 0.32 -1.89
C GLY A 140 14.97 0.42 -0.56
N ARG A 141 14.60 -0.41 0.43
CA ARG A 141 15.31 -0.46 1.71
C ARG A 141 16.79 -0.85 1.52
N SER A 142 17.07 -1.85 0.69
CA SER A 142 18.44 -2.34 0.48
C SER A 142 19.32 -1.28 -0.14
N LEU A 143 18.80 -0.53 -1.12
CA LEU A 143 19.47 0.61 -1.75
C LEU A 143 19.69 1.76 -0.76
N LEU A 144 18.66 2.18 -0.02
CA LEU A 144 18.77 3.26 0.97
C LEU A 144 19.77 2.95 2.09
N ARG A 145 19.99 1.67 2.43
CA ARG A 145 20.99 1.31 3.44
C ARG A 145 22.43 1.44 2.96
N ARG A 146 22.67 1.48 1.65
CA ARG A 146 24.00 1.67 1.06
C ARG A 146 24.43 3.14 1.00
N ILE A 147 23.48 4.07 1.08
CA ILE A 147 23.76 5.51 1.00
C ILE A 147 23.83 6.10 2.42
N PRO A 148 24.95 6.72 2.85
CA PRO A 148 25.13 7.19 4.23
C PRO A 148 24.02 8.12 4.74
N TRP A 149 23.57 9.05 3.88
CA TRP A 149 22.55 10.05 4.22
C TRP A 149 21.16 9.45 4.45
N THR A 150 20.79 8.39 3.73
CA THR A 150 19.47 7.76 3.85
C THR A 150 19.47 6.56 4.79
N ARG A 151 20.63 6.02 5.17
CA ARG A 151 20.76 4.86 6.07
C ARG A 151 20.03 5.07 7.41
N SER A 152 20.17 6.23 8.05
CA SER A 152 19.50 6.56 9.31
C SER A 152 18.01 6.91 9.15
N ARG A 153 17.59 7.19 7.92
CA ARG A 153 16.25 7.64 7.50
C ARG A 153 15.39 6.53 6.90
N CYS A 154 16.00 5.40 6.60
CA CYS A 154 15.39 4.27 5.91
C CYS A 154 14.09 3.76 6.55
N TRP A 155 13.92 3.94 7.87
CA TRP A 155 12.73 3.50 8.58
C TRP A 155 11.45 4.26 8.20
N TYR A 156 11.57 5.49 7.67
CA TYR A 156 10.43 6.29 7.20
C TYR A 156 10.41 6.52 5.69
N LEU A 157 11.45 6.06 4.97
CA LEU A 157 11.56 6.18 3.51
C LEU A 157 11.19 4.88 2.78
N ALA A 158 11.40 3.72 3.40
CA ALA A 158 11.08 2.43 2.77
C ALA A 158 10.33 1.47 3.73
N PRO A 159 9.36 0.69 3.21
CA PRO A 159 8.57 -0.28 3.98
C PRO A 159 9.39 -1.36 4.69
N GLY A 160 8.97 -1.75 5.90
CA GLY A 160 9.44 -2.88 6.73
C GLY A 160 9.54 -4.23 5.99
N PRO A 161 10.36 -5.22 6.41
CA PRO A 161 10.27 -6.57 5.84
C PRO A 161 8.90 -7.21 6.06
N GLN A 162 8.17 -6.75 7.08
CA GLN A 162 6.78 -7.13 7.34
C GLN A 162 5.83 -6.63 6.24
N ALA A 163 5.99 -5.39 5.81
CA ALA A 163 5.17 -4.80 4.75
C ALA A 163 5.61 -5.27 3.36
N GLY A 164 6.90 -5.59 3.18
CA GLY A 164 7.48 -5.94 1.88
C GLY A 164 6.80 -7.11 1.16
N TRP A 165 6.20 -8.06 1.88
CA TRP A 165 5.44 -9.14 1.26
C TRP A 165 4.22 -8.65 0.48
N CYS A 166 3.52 -7.65 1.00
CA CYS A 166 2.38 -7.05 0.32
C CYS A 166 2.80 -6.33 -0.97
N PHE A 167 3.90 -5.57 -0.91
CA PHE A 167 4.49 -4.92 -2.08
C PHE A 167 5.05 -5.93 -3.11
N GLY A 168 5.60 -7.05 -2.64
CA GLY A 168 6.08 -8.12 -3.50
C GLY A 168 4.95 -8.83 -4.24
N VAL A 169 3.81 -9.05 -3.57
CA VAL A 169 2.59 -9.56 -4.22
C VAL A 169 2.09 -8.61 -5.30
N LEU A 170 1.99 -7.31 -5.01
CA LEU A 170 1.65 -6.31 -6.03
C LEU A 170 2.59 -6.40 -7.24
N ALA A 171 3.90 -6.40 -6.99
CA ALA A 171 4.89 -6.49 -8.06
C ALA A 171 4.71 -7.76 -8.89
N ALA A 172 4.46 -8.90 -8.26
CA ALA A 172 4.26 -10.18 -8.93
C ALA A 172 3.00 -10.18 -9.81
N VAL A 173 1.89 -9.65 -9.30
CA VAL A 173 0.63 -9.52 -10.05
C VAL A 173 0.83 -8.65 -11.29
N TYR A 174 1.40 -7.47 -11.13
CA TYR A 174 1.58 -6.55 -12.27
C TYR A 174 2.68 -7.00 -13.25
N LEU A 175 3.75 -7.65 -12.78
CA LEU A 175 4.74 -8.29 -13.66
C LEU A 175 4.12 -9.45 -14.45
N TYR A 176 3.18 -10.19 -13.86
CA TYR A 176 2.45 -11.22 -14.59
C TYR A 176 1.62 -10.61 -15.74
N TYR A 177 0.90 -9.51 -15.51
CA TYR A 177 0.15 -8.85 -16.60
C TYR A 177 1.08 -8.32 -17.70
N GLU A 178 2.18 -7.67 -17.35
CA GLU A 178 3.06 -7.03 -18.35
C GLU A 178 3.98 -8.01 -19.08
N LEU A 179 4.43 -9.09 -18.41
CA LEU A 179 5.41 -10.03 -18.97
C LEU A 179 4.87 -11.44 -19.09
N GLY A 180 4.04 -11.87 -18.14
CA GLY A 180 3.49 -13.22 -18.08
C GLY A 180 2.42 -13.48 -19.13
N GLU A 181 1.43 -12.58 -19.28
CA GLU A 181 0.36 -12.72 -20.27
C GLU A 181 0.90 -12.78 -21.71
N PRO A 182 1.75 -11.84 -22.18
CA PRO A 182 2.28 -11.89 -23.55
C PRO A 182 3.11 -13.15 -23.81
N VAL A 183 3.87 -13.61 -22.82
CA VAL A 183 4.65 -14.85 -22.93
C VAL A 183 3.71 -16.06 -22.99
N ALA A 184 2.68 -16.12 -22.14
CA ALA A 184 1.70 -17.20 -22.16
C ALA A 184 0.95 -17.27 -23.49
N GLU A 185 0.51 -16.13 -24.03
CA GLU A 185 -0.09 -16.02 -25.36
C GLU A 185 0.84 -16.52 -26.47
N SER A 186 2.12 -16.13 -26.41
CA SER A 186 3.11 -16.57 -27.41
C SER A 186 3.38 -18.08 -27.38
N LEU A 187 3.22 -18.73 -26.23
CA LEU A 187 3.51 -20.15 -26.03
C LEU A 187 2.28 -21.05 -26.23
N ILE A 188 1.09 -20.58 -25.86
CA ILE A 188 -0.13 -21.39 -25.73
C ILE A 188 -1.23 -20.92 -26.70
N GLY A 189 -1.03 -19.80 -27.38
CA GLY A 189 -1.93 -19.23 -28.38
C GLY A 189 -2.85 -18.13 -27.82
N PRO A 190 -3.69 -17.49 -28.68
CA PRO A 190 -4.57 -16.36 -28.33
C PRO A 190 -5.73 -16.72 -27.37
N HIS A 191 -5.75 -17.95 -26.89
CA HIS A 191 -6.57 -18.38 -25.76
C HIS A 191 -5.69 -18.65 -24.55
N ALA A 192 -4.55 -18.00 -24.35
CA ALA A 192 -3.76 -18.21 -23.12
C ALA A 192 -4.45 -17.67 -21.86
N ASP A 193 -5.49 -16.84 -21.99
CA ASP A 193 -6.51 -16.67 -20.93
C ASP A 193 -7.07 -18.02 -20.45
N SER A 194 -7.09 -19.03 -21.34
CA SER A 194 -7.41 -20.45 -21.12
C SER A 194 -6.23 -21.33 -20.67
N LEU A 195 -5.14 -20.76 -20.14
CA LEU A 195 -4.36 -21.51 -19.12
C LEU A 195 -5.24 -21.94 -17.93
N ALA A 196 -6.51 -21.52 -17.88
CA ALA A 196 -7.48 -21.79 -16.81
C ALA A 196 -7.01 -21.28 -15.45
N LEU A 197 -5.93 -20.49 -15.41
CA LEU A 197 -5.46 -19.81 -14.21
C LEU A 197 -6.33 -18.61 -13.86
N GLY A 198 -7.05 -18.04 -14.84
CA GLY A 198 -8.09 -17.07 -14.58
C GLY A 198 -7.58 -15.87 -13.79
N LEU A 199 -6.65 -15.12 -14.36
CA LEU A 199 -5.99 -14.04 -13.63
C LEU A 199 -6.64 -12.68 -13.91
N SER A 200 -7.70 -12.57 -14.72
CA SER A 200 -8.41 -11.30 -14.93
C SER A 200 -8.92 -10.72 -13.60
N ARG A 201 -8.70 -9.43 -13.34
CA ARG A 201 -9.07 -8.72 -12.08
C ARG A 201 -8.35 -9.15 -10.79
N LEU A 202 -7.22 -9.85 -10.86
CA LEU A 202 -6.30 -9.94 -9.71
C LEU A 202 -5.66 -8.60 -9.35
N GLN A 203 -5.75 -7.60 -10.23
CA GLN A 203 -5.33 -6.21 -9.98
C GLN A 203 -5.94 -5.69 -8.67
N GLU A 204 -7.25 -5.84 -8.48
CA GLU A 204 -7.97 -5.43 -7.27
C GLU A 204 -7.38 -6.02 -5.99
N VAL A 205 -7.07 -7.30 -6.02
CA VAL A 205 -6.46 -8.01 -4.88
C VAL A 205 -5.01 -7.55 -4.67
N GLY A 206 -4.29 -7.27 -5.75
CA GLY A 206 -2.95 -6.68 -5.72
C GLY A 206 -2.94 -5.27 -5.12
N GLU A 207 -3.95 -4.45 -5.43
CA GLU A 207 -4.13 -3.09 -4.93
C GLU A 207 -4.55 -3.07 -3.46
N LEU A 208 -5.44 -3.99 -3.05
CA LEU A 208 -5.73 -4.22 -1.63
C LEU A 208 -4.46 -4.64 -0.88
N CYS A 209 -3.64 -5.52 -1.47
CA CYS A 209 -2.34 -5.86 -0.88
C CYS A 209 -1.44 -4.62 -0.76
N LEU A 210 -1.37 -3.77 -1.78
CA LEU A 210 -0.62 -2.51 -1.70
C LEU A 210 -1.11 -1.63 -0.54
N ALA A 211 -2.43 -1.44 -0.41
CA ALA A 211 -3.04 -0.68 0.68
C ALA A 211 -2.63 -1.25 2.05
N LEU A 212 -2.70 -2.58 2.22
CA LEU A 212 -2.27 -3.26 3.46
C LEU A 212 -0.76 -3.07 3.72
N GLY A 213 0.06 -3.11 2.67
CA GLY A 213 1.50 -2.82 2.74
C GLY A 213 1.78 -1.41 3.25
N PHE A 214 1.05 -0.42 2.74
CA PHE A 214 1.13 0.96 3.22
C PHE A 214 0.60 1.13 4.64
N LEU A 215 -0.48 0.47 5.02
CA LEU A 215 -0.98 0.47 6.39
C LEU A 215 0.07 -0.06 7.37
N LEU A 216 0.72 -1.18 7.05
CA LEU A 216 1.80 -1.76 7.85
C LEU A 216 3.01 -0.83 7.91
N PHE A 217 3.34 -0.16 6.81
CA PHE A 217 4.41 0.83 6.77
C PHE A 217 4.09 2.04 7.66
N ALA A 218 2.89 2.60 7.56
CA ALA A 218 2.39 3.69 8.39
C ALA A 218 2.41 3.35 9.88
N LEU A 219 1.96 2.15 10.23
CA LEU A 219 2.01 1.65 11.60
C LEU A 219 3.46 1.54 12.12
N ALA A 220 4.37 1.02 11.30
CA ALA A 220 5.78 0.88 11.67
C ALA A 220 6.45 2.24 11.88
N ALA A 221 6.21 3.19 10.97
CA ALA A 221 6.76 4.54 11.10
C ALA A 221 6.20 5.29 12.30
N ALA A 222 4.89 5.22 12.55
CA ALA A 222 4.28 5.83 13.73
C ALA A 222 4.86 5.26 15.04
N ARG A 223 5.10 3.94 15.09
CA ARG A 223 5.72 3.27 16.25
C ARG A 223 7.17 3.70 16.44
N GLU A 224 7.97 3.68 15.38
CA GLU A 224 9.38 4.06 15.43
C GLU A 224 9.55 5.54 15.83
N ALA A 225 8.71 6.44 15.30
CA ALA A 225 8.69 7.85 15.69
C ALA A 225 8.41 8.02 17.20
N ARG A 226 7.51 7.20 17.78
CA ARG A 226 7.25 7.20 19.24
C ARG A 226 8.47 6.73 20.02
N CYS A 227 9.07 5.62 19.61
CA CYS A 227 10.25 5.07 20.29
C CYS A 227 11.42 6.06 20.29
N ARG A 228 11.62 6.80 19.20
CA ARG A 228 12.65 7.84 19.09
C ARG A 228 12.35 9.04 19.98
N ALA A 229 11.13 9.55 19.94
CA ALA A 229 10.71 10.64 20.82
C ALA A 229 10.90 10.30 22.32
N GLN A 230 10.72 9.04 22.72
CA GLN A 230 10.96 8.58 24.10
C GLN A 230 12.45 8.49 24.46
N ARG A 231 13.33 8.20 23.49
CA ARG A 231 14.78 8.13 23.73
C ARG A 231 15.41 9.51 23.88
N ASP A 232 14.87 10.48 23.17
CA ASP A 232 15.38 11.86 23.14
C ASP A 232 14.76 12.74 24.26
N ALA A 233 13.83 12.20 25.04
CA ALA A 233 13.24 12.91 26.17
C ALA A 233 14.26 13.10 27.32
N PRO A 234 14.30 14.27 27.98
CA PRO A 234 15.19 14.50 29.13
C PRO A 234 14.97 13.42 30.20
N ARG A 235 16.04 12.77 30.65
CA ARG A 235 15.95 11.88 31.81
C ARG A 235 15.66 12.73 33.05
N PRO A 236 14.78 12.28 33.97
CA PRO A 236 14.64 12.96 35.25
C PRO A 236 16.01 13.01 35.92
N MET A 237 16.39 14.19 36.40
CA MET A 237 17.61 14.37 37.19
C MET A 237 17.53 13.39 38.37
N PRO A 238 18.59 12.61 38.66
CA PRO A 238 18.60 11.78 39.85
C PRO A 238 18.32 12.70 41.04
N GLU A 239 17.28 12.36 41.82
CA GLU A 239 16.97 13.07 43.07
C GLU A 239 18.27 13.12 43.86
N ALA A 240 18.71 14.34 44.19
CA ALA A 240 19.84 14.54 45.07
C ALA A 240 19.49 13.86 46.38
N SER A 241 19.98 12.62 46.57
CA SER A 241 19.81 11.85 47.79
C SER A 241 20.40 12.68 48.91
N GLY A 242 19.55 13.42 49.61
CA GLY A 242 19.92 14.12 50.81
C GLY A 242 20.35 13.07 51.82
N ARG A 243 21.65 12.81 51.91
CA ARG A 243 22.20 12.15 53.09
C ARG A 243 21.97 13.13 54.25
N PRO A 244 21.20 12.76 55.28
CA PRO A 244 21.24 13.53 56.52
C PRO A 244 22.66 13.42 57.06
N ARG A 245 23.31 14.57 57.29
CA ARG A 245 24.53 14.62 58.10
C ARG A 245 24.09 14.37 59.54
N GLY A 246 24.19 13.12 59.97
CA GLY A 246 24.18 12.72 61.37
C GLY A 246 25.60 12.53 61.86
#